data_AF-A0A2V6UW55-F1
#
_entry.id   AF-A0A2V6UW55-F1
#
_cell.length_a   1.000
_cell.length_b   1.000
_cell.length_c   1.000
_cell.angle_alpha   90.00
_cell.angle_beta   90.00
_cell.angle_gamma   90.00
#
_symmetry.space_group_name_H-M   'P 1'
#
loop_
_entity.id
_entity.type
_entity.pdbx_description
1 polymer ?
#
loop_
_entity_poly.entity_id
_entity_poly.type
_entity_poly.pdbx_seq_one_letter_code
_entity_poly.pdbx_strand_id
1 'polypeptide(L)'
;MAGELSRVDYAARYGPTKGDRIRLGDTNLIALIERDDTSYGDEVLRGWAKTMRTGIMMSDRAPSASELDVLISNVVVIDPVLGVLKANIGVKDGLIAGVGRAGNPDIVDNPDLLIGSATAPVYGLGYIATPGGIDTHVHLVQPRLIPVALSAGMTTLVTGGLNDNPAFNLRRMFLAFEQQPINLGLLGRAASTVPEPLARQIETGACGLKVHEDYAGYPSIIDEALTVADQYDVQIAMHTDGINESCELHETVAAIGGRSIHAYHVEGIGGGHAPDILAIAGVDNVIGSSTTPTIPYGRNVVAEHHAMMWSVHGMNPRVASDRAMIADRIRDATM
;
A
#
# COMPACT_ATOMS: atom_id res chain seq x y z
N MET A 1 -17.39 0.87 45.14
CA MET A 1 -18.52 0.61 44.22
C MET A 1 -18.00 0.82 42.81
N ALA A 2 -18.06 -0.20 41.95
CA ALA A 2 -17.85 0.00 40.53
C ALA A 2 -19.02 0.85 40.01
N GLY A 3 -18.74 2.03 39.46
CA GLY A 3 -19.77 2.90 38.91
C GLY A 3 -20.04 2.51 37.46
N GLU A 4 -21.32 2.36 37.10
CA GLU A 4 -21.71 2.25 35.70
C GLU A 4 -21.50 3.60 35.00
N LEU A 5 -20.92 3.58 33.79
CA LEU A 5 -20.75 4.75 32.93
C LEU A 5 -21.70 4.65 31.74
N SER A 6 -22.29 5.78 31.33
CA SER A 6 -23.00 5.84 30.06
C SER A 6 -22.01 5.66 28.90
N ARG A 7 -22.45 5.12 27.76
CA ARG A 7 -21.59 5.00 26.56
C ARG A 7 -21.05 6.35 26.08
N VAL A 8 -21.85 7.41 26.21
CA VAL A 8 -21.45 8.78 25.84
C VAL A 8 -20.30 9.26 26.74
N ASP A 9 -20.42 9.06 28.05
CA ASP A 9 -19.35 9.44 29.00
C ASP A 9 -18.10 8.58 28.82
N TYR A 10 -18.27 7.30 28.51
CA TYR A 10 -17.17 6.40 28.20
C TYR A 10 -16.42 6.87 26.95
N ALA A 11 -17.13 7.12 25.85
CA ALA A 11 -16.53 7.58 24.61
C ALA A 11 -15.82 8.94 24.76
N ALA A 12 -16.36 9.85 25.56
CA ALA A 12 -15.72 11.13 25.85
C ALA A 12 -14.40 11.00 26.64
N ARG A 13 -14.22 9.93 27.41
CA ARG A 13 -13.03 9.70 28.27
C ARG A 13 -11.99 8.80 27.63
N TYR A 14 -12.45 7.75 26.96
CA TYR A 14 -11.64 6.62 26.52
C TYR A 14 -11.85 6.30 25.05
N GLY A 15 -12.73 7.02 24.37
CA GLY A 15 -12.97 6.84 22.95
C GLY A 15 -14.02 5.76 22.72
N PRO A 16 -14.51 5.65 21.48
CA PRO A 16 -15.54 4.68 21.14
C PRO A 16 -15.05 3.27 21.43
N THR A 17 -15.99 2.37 21.75
CA THR A 17 -15.74 0.97 22.10
C THR A 17 -16.63 0.03 21.28
N LYS A 18 -16.52 -1.28 21.51
CA LYS A 18 -17.30 -2.31 20.84
C LYS A 18 -18.78 -1.93 20.72
N GLY A 19 -19.28 -1.99 19.49
CA GLY A 19 -20.66 -1.63 19.12
C GLY A 19 -20.86 -0.16 18.74
N ASP A 20 -19.93 0.73 19.08
CA ASP A 20 -19.97 2.12 18.64
C ASP A 20 -19.59 2.22 17.16
N ARG A 21 -19.97 3.35 16.56
CA ARG A 21 -19.83 3.61 15.13
C ARG A 21 -19.13 4.93 14.88
N ILE A 22 -18.24 4.95 13.89
CA ILE A 22 -17.45 6.14 13.52
C ILE A 22 -17.67 6.44 12.05
N ARG A 23 -18.05 7.68 11.73
CA ARG A 23 -18.08 8.16 10.34
C ARG A 23 -16.64 8.44 9.88
N LEU A 24 -16.28 7.95 8.70
CA LEU A 24 -14.95 8.20 8.12
C LEU A 24 -14.94 9.55 7.40
N GLY A 25 -14.39 10.57 8.05
CA GLY A 25 -14.34 11.94 7.51
C GLY A 25 -15.72 12.49 7.18
N ASP A 26 -15.85 13.08 6.00
CA ASP A 26 -17.09 13.61 5.41
C ASP A 26 -17.79 12.60 4.49
N THR A 27 -17.34 11.34 4.47
CA THR A 27 -17.97 10.28 3.65
C THR A 27 -19.29 9.80 4.25
N ASN A 28 -19.98 8.93 3.50
CA ASN A 28 -21.14 8.17 3.98
C ASN A 28 -20.75 6.82 4.63
N LEU A 29 -19.45 6.51 4.71
CA LEU A 29 -18.97 5.26 5.31
C LEU A 29 -18.96 5.37 6.82
N ILE A 30 -19.43 4.29 7.47
CA ILE A 30 -19.52 4.17 8.92
C ILE A 30 -18.84 2.88 9.34
N ALA A 31 -17.73 2.98 10.06
CA ALA A 31 -17.02 1.85 10.64
C ALA A 31 -17.68 1.44 11.97
N LEU A 32 -17.99 0.16 12.12
CA LEU A 32 -18.46 -0.45 13.37
C LEU A 32 -17.26 -1.00 14.13
N ILE A 33 -17.11 -0.68 15.40
CA ILE A 33 -16.09 -1.31 16.25
C ILE A 33 -16.58 -2.71 16.63
N GLU A 34 -15.93 -3.73 16.10
CA GLU A 34 -16.31 -5.14 16.23
C GLU A 34 -15.82 -5.74 17.56
N ARG A 35 -14.66 -5.26 18.02
CA ARG A 35 -13.97 -5.75 19.22
C ARG A 35 -13.30 -4.61 19.99
N ASP A 36 -13.23 -4.75 21.31
CA ASP A 36 -12.42 -3.89 22.17
C ASP A 36 -11.50 -4.79 22.99
N ASP A 37 -10.20 -4.68 22.76
CA ASP A 37 -9.15 -5.46 23.42
C ASP A 37 -8.59 -4.73 24.66
N THR A 38 -9.13 -3.56 24.99
CA THR A 38 -8.85 -2.88 26.26
C THR A 38 -9.68 -3.47 27.41
N SER A 39 -9.30 -3.15 28.65
CA SER A 39 -10.04 -3.54 29.86
C SER A 39 -10.82 -2.35 30.40
N TYR A 40 -12.15 -2.48 30.53
CA TYR A 40 -12.98 -1.41 31.05
C TYR A 40 -12.62 -1.06 32.50
N GLY A 41 -12.23 0.20 32.72
CA GLY A 41 -11.75 0.70 34.01
C GLY A 41 -10.22 0.73 34.13
N ASP A 42 -9.53 0.01 33.25
CA ASP A 42 -8.06 -0.12 33.22
C ASP A 42 -7.45 0.53 31.97
N GLU A 43 -8.15 1.50 31.36
CA GLU A 43 -7.65 2.17 30.17
C GLU A 43 -6.35 2.91 30.44
N VAL A 44 -5.40 2.79 29.51
CA VAL A 44 -4.07 3.41 29.64
C VAL A 44 -4.16 4.88 29.26
N LEU A 45 -4.18 5.75 30.26
CA LEU A 45 -4.29 7.19 30.09
C LEU A 45 -2.99 7.86 30.53
N ARG A 46 -2.38 8.61 29.62
CA ARG A 46 -1.25 9.50 29.92
C ARG A 46 -1.76 10.86 30.40
N GLY A 47 -1.11 11.44 31.41
CA GLY A 47 -1.31 12.84 31.80
C GLY A 47 -1.37 13.04 33.32
N TRP A 48 -1.58 14.30 33.72
CA TRP A 48 -1.74 14.65 35.14
C TRP A 48 -2.93 13.90 35.76
N ALA A 49 -2.68 13.22 36.87
CA ALA A 49 -3.66 12.39 37.58
C ALA A 49 -4.32 11.28 36.71
N LYS A 50 -3.58 10.70 35.75
CA LYS A 50 -4.03 9.59 34.91
C LYS A 50 -3.42 8.24 35.32
N THR A 51 -3.72 7.18 34.56
CA THR A 51 -3.43 5.78 34.92
C THR A 51 -2.03 5.32 34.52
N MET A 52 -1.42 5.90 33.48
CA MET A 52 -0.04 5.61 33.07
C MET A 52 0.97 6.29 34.00
N ARG A 53 1.14 5.69 35.17
CA ARG A 53 2.10 6.06 36.21
C ARG A 53 2.72 4.80 36.79
N THR A 54 3.95 4.92 37.28
CA THR A 54 4.68 3.86 37.99
C THR A 54 3.85 3.28 39.13
N GLY A 55 3.77 1.95 39.21
CA GLY A 55 2.98 1.22 40.20
C GLY A 55 1.46 1.20 39.91
N ILE A 56 1.02 1.81 38.80
CA ILE A 56 -0.37 1.70 38.30
C ILE A 56 -0.32 0.96 36.98
N MET A 57 -0.49 1.63 35.83
CA MET A 57 -0.38 0.97 34.52
C MET A 57 1.07 0.79 34.06
N MET A 58 2.04 1.48 34.66
CA MET A 58 3.47 1.25 34.39
C MET A 58 4.04 0.35 35.48
N SER A 59 4.65 -0.76 35.09
CA SER A 59 5.33 -1.68 36.00
C SER A 59 6.67 -1.12 36.48
N ASP A 60 6.98 -1.30 37.76
CA ASP A 60 8.26 -0.97 38.41
C ASP A 60 9.15 -2.19 38.69
N ARG A 61 8.64 -3.42 38.47
CA ARG A 61 9.41 -4.65 38.56
C ARG A 61 10.39 -4.72 37.37
N ALA A 62 11.68 -4.47 37.63
CA ALA A 62 12.77 -4.42 36.66
C ALA A 62 13.25 -5.83 36.19
N PRO A 63 14.26 -5.97 35.29
CA PRO A 63 14.45 -5.45 33.93
C PRO A 63 14.86 -6.57 32.94
N SER A 64 14.23 -6.70 31.76
CA SER A 64 14.83 -7.22 30.49
C SER A 64 13.74 -7.47 29.43
N ALA A 65 14.08 -7.19 28.16
CA ALA A 65 13.33 -7.43 26.90
C ALA A 65 11.88 -6.89 26.77
N SER A 66 11.22 -6.54 27.88
CA SER A 66 9.76 -6.36 27.94
C SER A 66 9.29 -4.91 27.98
N GLU A 67 10.19 -3.93 27.96
CA GLU A 67 9.78 -2.52 27.88
C GLU A 67 9.55 -2.18 26.42
N LEU A 68 8.27 -2.01 26.04
CA LEU A 68 7.93 -1.35 24.78
C LEU A 68 8.67 -0.02 24.70
N ASP A 69 9.20 0.31 23.52
CA ASP A 69 9.81 1.62 23.30
C ASP A 69 8.71 2.68 23.15
N VAL A 70 7.63 2.31 22.44
CA VAL A 70 6.46 3.17 22.23
C VAL A 70 5.18 2.37 22.49
N LEU A 71 4.18 3.03 23.08
CA LEU A 71 2.81 2.53 23.16
C LEU A 71 1.84 3.57 22.60
N ILE A 72 1.11 3.20 21.55
CA ILE A 72 -0.05 3.95 21.07
C ILE A 72 -1.28 3.45 21.83
N SER A 73 -1.82 4.28 22.72
CA SER A 73 -2.84 3.87 23.68
C SER A 73 -4.27 4.19 23.23
N ASN A 74 -5.20 3.25 23.45
CA ASN A 74 -6.65 3.34 23.19
C ASN A 74 -7.03 3.86 21.79
N VAL A 75 -6.37 3.33 20.77
CA VAL A 75 -6.61 3.71 19.37
C VAL A 75 -7.64 2.79 18.74
N VAL A 76 -8.43 3.33 17.81
CA VAL A 76 -9.24 2.49 16.91
C VAL A 76 -8.34 2.04 15.77
N VAL A 77 -8.15 0.73 15.62
CA VAL A 77 -7.41 0.13 14.51
C VAL A 77 -8.38 -0.24 13.41
N ILE A 78 -8.05 0.15 12.18
CA ILE A 78 -8.70 -0.34 10.96
C ILE A 78 -7.62 -1.02 10.12
N ASP A 79 -7.73 -2.33 9.99
CA ASP A 79 -6.75 -3.16 9.30
C ASP A 79 -7.45 -4.30 8.54
N PRO A 80 -7.00 -4.65 7.32
CA PRO A 80 -7.64 -5.68 6.51
C PRO A 80 -7.58 -7.10 7.11
N VAL A 81 -6.62 -7.38 7.98
CA VAL A 81 -6.43 -8.70 8.63
C VAL A 81 -7.06 -8.70 10.03
N LEU A 82 -6.84 -7.65 10.81
CA LEU A 82 -7.33 -7.57 12.20
C LEU A 82 -8.80 -7.14 12.31
N GLY A 83 -9.34 -6.47 11.29
CA GLY A 83 -10.69 -5.89 11.28
C GLY A 83 -10.76 -4.49 11.88
N VAL A 84 -11.92 -4.12 12.42
CA VAL A 84 -12.13 -2.82 13.09
C VAL A 84 -12.27 -3.03 14.59
N LEU A 85 -11.25 -2.61 15.35
CA LEU A 85 -11.18 -2.86 16.79
C LEU A 85 -10.62 -1.67 17.56
N LYS A 86 -10.84 -1.64 18.86
CA LYS A 86 -10.16 -0.72 19.78
C LYS A 86 -9.08 -1.48 20.55
N ALA A 87 -7.84 -0.97 20.56
CA ALA A 87 -6.74 -1.62 21.25
C ALA A 87 -5.61 -0.62 21.60
N ASN A 88 -4.52 -1.16 22.15
CA ASN A 88 -3.23 -0.47 22.20
C ASN A 88 -2.29 -1.12 21.20
N ILE A 89 -1.35 -0.35 20.64
CA ILE A 89 -0.29 -0.85 19.77
C ILE A 89 1.04 -0.67 20.48
N GLY A 90 1.75 -1.77 20.73
CA GLY A 90 3.09 -1.75 21.29
C GLY A 90 4.15 -1.83 20.21
N VAL A 91 5.19 -1.01 20.33
CA VAL A 91 6.34 -1.00 19.42
C VAL A 91 7.61 -1.30 20.19
N LYS A 92 8.44 -2.19 19.65
CA LYS A 92 9.76 -2.55 20.17
C LYS A 92 10.75 -2.68 19.02
N ASP A 93 11.90 -2.04 19.15
CA ASP A 93 13.01 -2.06 18.17
C ASP A 93 12.54 -1.73 16.74
N GLY A 94 11.60 -0.78 16.63
CA GLY A 94 11.01 -0.35 15.36
C GLY A 94 9.94 -1.28 14.77
N LEU A 95 9.58 -2.36 15.45
CA LEU A 95 8.59 -3.34 15.02
C LEU A 95 7.34 -3.32 15.91
N ILE A 96 6.19 -3.70 15.35
CA ILE A 96 4.97 -3.91 16.14
C ILE A 96 5.17 -5.17 16.99
N ALA A 97 5.29 -4.98 18.31
CA ALA A 97 5.42 -6.07 19.27
C ALA A 97 4.07 -6.76 19.55
N GLY A 98 2.97 -6.04 19.38
CA GLY A 98 1.62 -6.57 19.49
C GLY A 98 0.54 -5.50 19.42
N VAL A 99 -0.69 -5.94 19.21
CA VAL A 99 -1.91 -5.12 19.25
C VAL A 99 -2.86 -5.78 20.23
N GLY A 100 -3.22 -5.09 21.31
CA GLY A 100 -4.08 -5.69 22.34
C GLY A 100 -4.09 -4.92 23.66
N ARG A 101 -4.22 -5.68 24.75
CA ARG A 101 -4.31 -5.15 26.10
C ARG A 101 -2.94 -4.75 26.60
N ALA A 102 -2.80 -3.49 27.01
CA ALA A 102 -1.58 -2.98 27.60
C ALA A 102 -1.76 -2.68 29.09
N GLY A 103 -0.71 -2.88 29.87
CA GLY A 103 -0.74 -2.51 31.28
C GLY A 103 0.42 -3.05 32.11
N ASN A 104 0.23 -2.94 33.41
CA ASN A 104 1.07 -3.54 34.44
C ASN A 104 0.44 -4.87 34.87
N PRO A 105 1.17 -5.99 34.84
CA PRO A 105 0.64 -7.30 35.19
C PRO A 105 0.25 -7.43 36.68
N ASP A 106 0.68 -6.49 37.53
CA ASP A 106 0.26 -6.43 38.93
C ASP A 106 -1.16 -5.86 39.12
N ILE A 107 -1.70 -5.19 38.11
CA ILE A 107 -2.99 -4.49 38.15
C ILE A 107 -3.96 -5.02 37.09
N VAL A 108 -3.45 -5.24 35.87
CA VAL A 108 -4.20 -5.68 34.71
C VAL A 108 -4.02 -7.19 34.55
N ASP A 109 -5.12 -7.92 34.44
CA ASP A 109 -5.08 -9.36 34.21
C ASP A 109 -4.57 -9.70 32.80
N ASN A 110 -3.48 -10.47 32.74
CA ASN A 110 -2.87 -11.01 31.52
C ASN A 110 -2.71 -9.96 30.40
N PRO A 111 -1.90 -8.91 30.60
CA PRO A 111 -1.66 -7.92 29.55
C PRO A 111 -0.81 -8.53 28.43
N ASP A 112 -1.20 -8.29 27.18
CA ASP A 112 -0.41 -8.66 25.99
C ASP A 112 0.84 -7.77 25.85
N LEU A 113 0.72 -6.53 26.34
CA LEU A 113 1.67 -5.44 26.13
C LEU A 113 2.10 -4.84 27.48
N LEU A 114 3.31 -5.16 27.91
CA LEU A 114 3.85 -4.70 29.19
C LEU A 114 4.36 -3.26 29.08
N ILE A 115 3.88 -2.39 29.97
CA ILE A 115 4.28 -0.98 30.00
C ILE A 115 5.38 -0.79 31.03
N GLY A 116 6.57 -0.44 30.53
CA GLY A 116 7.74 -0.16 31.35
C GLY A 116 7.85 1.30 31.77
N SER A 117 8.88 1.57 32.58
CA SER A 117 9.21 2.93 33.01
C SER A 117 9.75 3.78 31.86
N ALA A 118 10.39 3.14 30.87
CA ALA A 118 10.96 3.77 29.69
C ALA A 118 10.00 3.83 28.48
N THR A 119 8.80 3.26 28.57
CA THR A 119 7.85 3.22 27.45
C THR A 119 7.31 4.61 27.13
N ALA A 120 7.57 5.10 25.91
CA ALA A 120 7.08 6.38 25.44
C ALA A 120 5.60 6.30 25.04
N PRO A 121 4.72 7.15 25.60
CA PRO A 121 3.31 7.16 25.23
C PRO A 121 3.03 7.99 23.98
N VAL A 122 2.25 7.44 23.07
CA VAL A 122 1.56 8.13 21.98
C VAL A 122 0.05 8.07 22.22
N TYR A 123 -0.62 9.20 22.05
CA TYR A 123 -2.06 9.32 22.31
C TYR A 123 -2.86 8.86 21.11
N GLY A 124 -3.45 7.67 21.20
CA GLY A 124 -4.32 7.11 20.17
C GLY A 124 -5.80 7.47 20.36
N LEU A 125 -6.16 8.01 21.53
CA LEU A 125 -7.55 8.33 21.82
C LEU A 125 -8.10 9.37 20.84
N GLY A 126 -9.25 9.04 20.24
CA GLY A 126 -9.93 9.90 19.26
C GLY A 126 -9.32 9.80 17.85
N TYR A 127 -8.29 8.97 17.67
CA TYR A 127 -7.64 8.72 16.39
C TYR A 127 -7.96 7.32 15.88
N ILE A 128 -7.73 7.16 14.57
CA ILE A 128 -7.74 5.88 13.88
C ILE A 128 -6.30 5.58 13.47
N ALA A 129 -5.83 4.36 13.73
CA ALA A 129 -4.58 3.84 13.22
C ALA A 129 -4.85 2.87 12.07
N THR A 130 -4.05 3.00 11.01
CA THR A 130 -4.01 2.10 9.85
C THR A 130 -2.57 1.70 9.57
N PRO A 131 -2.33 0.60 8.86
CA PRO A 131 -1.03 0.38 8.23
C PRO A 131 -0.67 1.56 7.31
N GLY A 132 0.63 1.82 7.16
CA GLY A 132 1.11 2.73 6.14
C GLY A 132 0.84 2.17 4.75
N GLY A 133 0.43 3.03 3.81
CA GLY A 133 0.08 2.59 2.47
C GLY A 133 1.29 2.15 1.64
N ILE A 134 1.02 1.27 0.67
CA ILE A 134 2.00 0.74 -0.27
C ILE A 134 1.56 1.16 -1.67
N ASP A 135 2.32 2.05 -2.31
CA ASP A 135 2.09 2.42 -3.71
C ASP A 135 2.96 1.55 -4.61
N THR A 136 2.33 0.65 -5.35
CA THR A 136 3.03 -0.34 -6.16
C THR A 136 3.36 0.15 -7.57
N HIS A 137 2.86 1.32 -8.00
CA HIS A 137 3.02 1.82 -9.37
C HIS A 137 3.56 3.25 -9.37
N VAL A 138 4.78 3.40 -8.84
CA VAL A 138 5.41 4.71 -8.72
C VAL A 138 6.37 4.95 -9.87
N HIS A 139 6.15 6.02 -10.62
CA HIS A 139 7.17 6.61 -11.50
C HIS A 139 7.91 7.69 -10.73
N LEU A 140 9.11 7.38 -10.22
CA LEU A 140 9.88 8.33 -9.43
C LEU A 140 10.68 9.29 -10.33
N VAL A 141 9.94 10.13 -11.06
CA VAL A 141 10.50 11.13 -11.99
C VAL A 141 11.29 12.21 -11.24
N GLN A 142 10.91 12.51 -10.00
CA GLN A 142 11.60 13.49 -9.16
C GLN A 142 11.60 13.10 -7.67
N PRO A 143 12.65 13.46 -6.91
CA PRO A 143 12.74 13.14 -5.48
C PRO A 143 11.67 13.85 -4.64
N ARG A 144 11.07 14.94 -5.15
CA ARG A 144 9.99 15.67 -4.47
C ARG A 144 8.70 14.86 -4.32
N LEU A 145 8.59 13.71 -4.96
CA LEU A 145 7.45 12.81 -4.76
C LEU A 145 7.44 12.17 -3.36
N ILE A 146 8.60 11.94 -2.74
CA ILE A 146 8.68 11.22 -1.46
C ILE A 146 7.94 11.97 -0.33
N PRO A 147 8.16 13.28 -0.09
CA PRO A 147 7.41 14.00 0.93
C PRO A 147 5.89 14.03 0.65
N VAL A 148 5.50 14.05 -0.63
CA VAL A 148 4.08 14.00 -1.04
C VAL A 148 3.48 12.64 -0.67
N ALA A 149 4.16 11.55 -1.00
CA ALA A 149 3.73 10.19 -0.67
C ALA A 149 3.58 10.00 0.86
N LEU A 150 4.59 10.42 1.64
CA LEU A 150 4.53 10.38 3.10
C LEU A 150 3.38 11.21 3.67
N SER A 151 3.13 12.40 3.12
CA SER A 151 2.01 13.25 3.55
C SER A 151 0.63 12.66 3.24
N ALA A 152 0.55 11.77 2.25
CA ALA A 152 -0.64 11.00 1.90
C ALA A 152 -0.75 9.68 2.68
N GLY A 153 0.17 9.40 3.61
CA GLY A 153 0.18 8.19 4.42
C GLY A 153 0.82 6.97 3.75
N MET A 154 1.52 7.14 2.62
CA MET A 154 2.29 6.07 1.99
C MET A 154 3.66 5.93 2.67
N THR A 155 4.02 4.71 3.04
CA THR A 155 5.30 4.39 3.69
C THR A 155 6.19 3.47 2.86
N THR A 156 5.66 2.94 1.76
CA THR A 156 6.38 2.04 0.85
C THR A 156 6.07 2.41 -0.59
N LEU A 157 7.10 2.52 -1.42
CA LEU A 157 6.99 2.76 -2.86
C LEU A 157 7.64 1.61 -3.63
N VAL A 158 6.95 1.06 -4.62
CA VAL A 158 7.53 0.18 -5.64
C VAL A 158 7.63 0.96 -6.94
N THR A 159 8.84 1.09 -7.48
CA THR A 159 9.12 2.01 -8.59
C THR A 159 10.10 1.43 -9.61
N GLY A 160 9.97 1.82 -10.88
CA GLY A 160 11.02 1.59 -11.90
C GLY A 160 12.26 2.49 -11.73
N GLY A 161 12.24 3.40 -10.75
CA GLY A 161 13.28 4.42 -10.54
C GLY A 161 13.22 5.54 -11.59
N LEU A 162 14.35 6.23 -11.79
CA LEU A 162 14.49 7.24 -12.84
C LEU A 162 14.67 6.54 -14.18
N ASN A 163 13.59 6.35 -14.92
CA ASN A 163 13.59 5.80 -16.27
C ASN A 163 14.52 4.58 -16.44
N ASP A 164 13.93 3.39 -16.24
CA ASP A 164 14.09 2.38 -17.27
C ASP A 164 15.51 1.79 -17.37
N ASN A 165 15.92 1.26 -16.22
CA ASN A 165 17.29 1.35 -15.74
C ASN A 165 18.18 0.14 -16.09
N PRO A 166 19.40 0.35 -16.65
CA PRO A 166 20.45 -0.67 -16.59
C PRO A 166 20.92 -0.87 -15.14
N ALA A 167 21.56 -2.01 -14.86
CA ALA A 167 22.09 -2.37 -13.54
C ALA A 167 22.84 -1.22 -12.81
N PHE A 168 23.63 -0.41 -13.53
CA PHE A 168 24.33 0.74 -12.92
C PHE A 168 23.37 1.73 -12.24
N ASN A 169 22.25 2.06 -12.88
CA ASN A 169 21.31 3.04 -12.36
C ASN A 169 20.55 2.52 -11.14
N LEU A 170 20.21 1.23 -11.08
CA LEU A 170 19.57 0.61 -9.90
C LEU A 170 20.42 0.83 -8.64
N ARG A 171 21.73 0.61 -8.71
CA ARG A 171 22.63 0.86 -7.56
C ARG A 171 22.66 2.32 -7.15
N ARG A 172 22.64 3.24 -8.12
CA ARG A 172 22.60 4.69 -7.84
C ARG A 172 21.30 5.10 -7.17
N MET A 173 20.19 4.46 -7.55
CA MET A 173 18.90 4.68 -6.90
C MET A 173 18.93 4.26 -5.42
N PHE A 174 19.45 3.07 -5.09
CA PHE A 174 19.58 2.65 -3.69
C PHE A 174 20.41 3.64 -2.86
N LEU A 175 21.57 4.06 -3.38
CA LEU A 175 22.42 5.05 -2.70
C LEU A 175 21.71 6.40 -2.49
N ALA A 176 20.91 6.85 -3.45
CA ALA A 176 20.14 8.09 -3.33
C ALA A 176 19.03 8.01 -2.27
N PHE A 177 18.59 6.80 -1.92
CA PHE A 177 17.46 6.55 -1.02
C PHE A 177 17.85 6.19 0.41
N GLU A 178 19.13 5.93 0.71
CA GLU A 178 19.58 5.50 2.05
C GLU A 178 19.16 6.43 3.20
N GLN A 179 18.92 7.72 2.91
CA GLN A 179 18.55 8.73 3.91
C GLN A 179 17.08 9.13 3.85
N GLN A 180 16.25 8.40 3.09
CA GLN A 180 14.82 8.67 2.96
C GLN A 180 14.03 7.77 3.92
N PRO A 181 13.10 8.31 4.72
CA PRO A 181 12.31 7.53 5.67
C PRO A 181 11.13 6.84 4.96
N ILE A 182 11.42 6.07 3.90
CA ILE A 182 10.43 5.35 3.10
C ILE A 182 11.00 4.02 2.64
N ASN A 183 10.18 2.97 2.66
CA ASN A 183 10.58 1.69 2.08
C ASN A 183 10.56 1.80 0.55
N LEU A 184 11.53 1.17 -0.11
CA LEU A 184 11.69 1.23 -1.56
C LEU A 184 11.86 -0.18 -2.14
N GLY A 185 11.01 -0.53 -3.09
CA GLY A 185 11.21 -1.64 -4.02
C GLY A 185 11.54 -1.09 -5.42
N LEU A 186 12.60 -1.59 -6.05
CA LEU A 186 12.95 -1.22 -7.43
C LEU A 186 12.59 -2.33 -8.41
N LEU A 187 11.92 -1.98 -9.50
CA LEU A 187 11.65 -2.87 -10.61
C LEU A 187 12.71 -2.69 -11.71
N GLY A 188 13.32 -3.79 -12.13
CA GLY A 188 14.17 -3.82 -13.32
C GLY A 188 13.34 -3.81 -14.61
N ARG A 189 13.94 -3.47 -15.75
CA ARG A 189 13.26 -3.59 -17.04
C ARG A 189 13.20 -5.04 -17.50
N ALA A 190 12.03 -5.52 -17.89
CA ALA A 190 11.85 -6.75 -18.65
C ALA A 190 11.64 -6.44 -20.15
N ALA A 191 12.74 -6.44 -20.91
CA ALA A 191 12.74 -6.23 -22.35
C ALA A 191 13.82 -7.07 -23.03
N SER A 192 13.78 -8.39 -22.80
CA SER A 192 14.74 -9.36 -23.34
C SER A 192 14.02 -10.67 -23.64
N THR A 193 14.39 -11.32 -24.74
CA THR A 193 13.96 -12.68 -25.10
C THR A 193 14.97 -13.75 -24.65
N VAL A 194 15.95 -13.34 -23.85
CA VAL A 194 16.96 -14.23 -23.25
C VAL A 194 17.10 -13.88 -21.75
N PRO A 195 17.48 -14.84 -20.89
CA PRO A 195 17.37 -14.67 -19.44
C PRO A 195 18.43 -13.75 -18.84
N GLU A 196 19.64 -13.71 -19.40
CA GLU A 196 20.80 -13.11 -18.73
C GLU A 196 20.65 -11.60 -18.44
N PRO A 197 20.07 -10.78 -19.34
CA PRO A 197 19.79 -9.38 -19.04
C PRO A 197 18.77 -9.18 -17.93
N LEU A 198 17.79 -10.08 -17.80
CA LEU A 198 16.72 -10.01 -16.79
C LEU A 198 17.28 -10.40 -15.42
N ALA A 199 17.96 -11.54 -15.35
CA ALA A 199 18.66 -12.03 -14.17
C ALA A 199 19.60 -10.96 -13.58
N ARG A 200 20.37 -10.28 -14.44
CA ARG A 200 21.31 -9.23 -14.01
C ARG A 200 20.64 -8.07 -13.27
N GLN A 201 19.40 -7.71 -13.63
CA GLN A 201 18.67 -6.65 -12.94
C GLN A 201 18.29 -7.07 -11.52
N ILE A 202 17.83 -8.31 -11.37
CA ILE A 202 17.47 -8.91 -10.07
C ILE A 202 18.71 -9.05 -9.20
N GLU A 203 19.81 -9.60 -9.73
CA GLU A 203 21.10 -9.72 -9.04
C GLU A 203 21.71 -8.38 -8.62
N THR A 204 21.27 -7.29 -9.24
CA THR A 204 21.66 -5.93 -8.85
C THR A 204 20.82 -5.35 -7.71
N GLY A 205 19.72 -6.01 -7.36
CA GLY A 205 18.85 -5.66 -6.23
C GLY A 205 17.41 -5.33 -6.62
N ALA A 206 17.00 -5.51 -7.88
CA ALA A 206 15.59 -5.34 -8.24
C ALA A 206 14.72 -6.39 -7.53
N CYS A 207 13.59 -5.98 -6.95
CA CYS A 207 12.64 -6.86 -6.26
C CYS A 207 11.58 -7.45 -7.21
N GLY A 208 11.72 -7.19 -8.50
CA GLY A 208 10.79 -7.57 -9.56
C GLY A 208 11.20 -6.94 -10.88
N LEU A 209 10.47 -7.26 -11.95
CA LEU A 209 10.68 -6.65 -13.26
C LEU A 209 9.40 -6.00 -13.78
N LYS A 210 9.56 -5.06 -14.71
CA LYS A 210 8.46 -4.37 -15.39
C LYS A 210 8.50 -4.67 -16.89
N VAL A 211 7.43 -5.30 -17.38
CA VAL A 211 7.08 -5.40 -18.81
C VAL A 211 6.28 -4.16 -19.21
N HIS A 212 6.61 -3.52 -20.33
CA HIS A 212 5.95 -2.28 -20.77
C HIS A 212 5.91 -2.16 -22.29
N GLU A 213 4.76 -1.72 -22.84
CA GLU A 213 4.53 -1.59 -24.29
C GLU A 213 5.61 -0.75 -25.00
N ASP A 214 6.01 0.39 -24.42
CA ASP A 214 7.07 1.28 -24.94
C ASP A 214 8.41 0.59 -25.25
N TYR A 215 8.69 -0.56 -24.63
CA TYR A 215 9.96 -1.29 -24.84
C TYR A 215 9.73 -2.67 -25.42
N ALA A 216 8.82 -3.44 -24.81
CA ALA A 216 8.48 -4.79 -25.23
C ALA A 216 7.25 -5.29 -24.43
N GLY A 217 6.09 -5.38 -25.08
CA GLY A 217 4.84 -5.92 -24.53
C GLY A 217 4.47 -7.30 -25.09
N TYR A 218 5.44 -8.05 -25.62
CA TYR A 218 5.19 -9.21 -26.49
C TYR A 218 5.09 -10.53 -25.71
N PRO A 219 4.35 -11.53 -26.23
CA PRO A 219 4.23 -12.86 -25.62
C PRO A 219 5.58 -13.51 -25.25
N SER A 220 6.58 -13.45 -26.13
CA SER A 220 7.90 -14.04 -25.89
C SER A 220 8.68 -13.35 -24.77
N ILE A 221 8.43 -12.06 -24.53
CA ILE A 221 9.07 -11.30 -23.46
C ILE A 221 8.39 -11.61 -22.13
N ILE A 222 7.06 -11.69 -22.14
CA ILE A 222 6.27 -12.05 -20.97
C ILE A 222 6.66 -13.45 -20.49
N ASP A 223 6.73 -14.42 -21.40
CA ASP A 223 7.09 -15.80 -21.07
C ASP A 223 8.52 -15.92 -20.51
N GLU A 224 9.50 -15.26 -21.14
CA GLU A 224 10.89 -15.26 -20.65
C GLU A 224 11.01 -14.54 -19.30
N ALA A 225 10.34 -13.39 -19.14
CA ALA A 225 10.36 -12.65 -17.88
C ALA A 225 9.74 -13.45 -16.73
N LEU A 226 8.62 -14.14 -16.97
CA LEU A 226 8.00 -15.03 -15.98
C LEU A 226 8.88 -16.25 -15.68
N THR A 227 9.55 -16.82 -16.69
CA THR A 227 10.49 -17.92 -16.50
C THR A 227 11.66 -17.52 -15.59
N VAL A 228 12.20 -16.31 -15.76
CA VAL A 228 13.24 -15.77 -14.88
C VAL A 228 12.66 -15.41 -13.51
N ALA A 229 11.46 -14.85 -13.45
CA ALA A 229 10.78 -14.51 -12.19
C ALA A 229 10.61 -15.73 -11.28
N ASP A 230 10.17 -16.86 -11.84
CA ASP A 230 10.01 -18.12 -11.11
C ASP A 230 11.35 -18.65 -10.56
N GLN A 231 12.46 -18.43 -11.27
CA GLN A 231 13.80 -18.85 -10.82
C GLN A 231 14.33 -18.01 -9.64
N TYR A 232 13.95 -16.74 -9.58
CA TYR A 232 14.46 -15.78 -8.59
C TYR A 232 13.44 -15.43 -7.49
N ASP A 233 12.22 -15.96 -7.56
CA ASP A 233 11.12 -15.68 -6.64
C ASP A 233 10.80 -14.17 -6.54
N VAL A 234 10.61 -13.54 -7.70
CA VAL A 234 10.28 -12.11 -7.81
C VAL A 234 8.98 -11.89 -8.60
N GLN A 235 8.34 -10.74 -8.41
CA GLN A 235 7.11 -10.40 -9.12
C GLN A 235 7.40 -9.75 -10.48
N ILE A 236 6.50 -9.97 -11.45
CA ILE A 236 6.43 -9.21 -12.70
C ILE A 236 5.27 -8.22 -12.60
N ALA A 237 5.58 -6.93 -12.75
CA ALA A 237 4.60 -5.91 -13.06
C ALA A 237 4.46 -5.79 -14.59
N MET A 238 3.24 -5.63 -15.08
CA MET A 238 2.97 -5.64 -16.52
C MET A 238 2.08 -4.49 -16.95
N HIS A 239 2.51 -3.85 -18.02
CA HIS A 239 1.74 -2.96 -18.87
C HIS A 239 1.74 -3.60 -20.26
N THR A 240 0.58 -4.10 -20.71
CA THR A 240 0.43 -4.91 -21.94
C THR A 240 0.48 -4.07 -23.22
N ASP A 241 0.59 -4.73 -24.36
CA ASP A 241 0.60 -4.12 -25.70
C ASP A 241 -0.72 -3.39 -26.00
N GLY A 242 -0.74 -2.06 -25.89
CA GLY A 242 -1.95 -1.25 -25.99
C GLY A 242 -2.46 -1.03 -27.41
N ILE A 243 -1.66 -1.39 -28.42
CA ILE A 243 -1.99 -1.24 -29.83
C ILE A 243 -2.19 -2.60 -30.53
N ASN A 244 -2.11 -3.69 -29.77
CA ASN A 244 -2.20 -5.07 -30.27
C ASN A 244 -1.23 -5.31 -31.44
N GLU A 245 -0.02 -4.73 -31.38
CA GLU A 245 0.97 -4.83 -32.46
C GLU A 245 1.43 -6.29 -32.63
N SER A 246 1.70 -6.94 -31.51
CA SER A 246 2.28 -8.28 -31.46
C SER A 246 1.25 -9.38 -31.32
N CYS A 247 0.15 -9.10 -30.62
CA CYS A 247 -0.85 -10.08 -30.25
C CYS A 247 -2.11 -9.43 -29.67
N GLU A 248 -3.17 -10.22 -29.56
CA GLU A 248 -4.39 -9.86 -28.83
C GLU A 248 -4.32 -10.32 -27.37
N LEU A 249 -5.21 -9.81 -26.50
CA LEU A 249 -5.20 -10.10 -25.06
C LEU A 249 -5.14 -11.61 -24.73
N HIS A 250 -5.91 -12.43 -25.46
CA HIS A 250 -5.97 -13.86 -25.19
C HIS A 250 -4.62 -14.57 -25.39
N GLU A 251 -3.76 -14.07 -26.28
CA GLU A 251 -2.41 -14.59 -26.51
C GLU A 251 -1.46 -14.13 -25.42
N THR A 252 -1.59 -12.89 -24.94
CA THR A 252 -0.91 -12.43 -23.72
C THR A 252 -1.27 -13.30 -22.51
N VAL A 253 -2.56 -13.62 -22.34
CA VAL A 253 -3.03 -14.53 -21.26
C VAL A 253 -2.45 -15.94 -21.45
N ALA A 254 -2.39 -16.45 -22.69
CA ALA A 254 -1.76 -17.73 -22.97
C ALA A 254 -0.25 -17.70 -22.65
N ALA A 255 0.44 -16.60 -22.94
CA ALA A 255 1.85 -16.40 -22.62
C ALA A 255 2.11 -16.28 -21.11
N ILE A 256 1.16 -15.76 -20.33
CA ILE A 256 1.25 -15.82 -18.87
C ILE A 256 1.26 -17.28 -18.38
N GLY A 257 0.54 -18.18 -19.05
CA GLY A 257 0.65 -19.61 -18.82
C GLY A 257 0.28 -20.07 -17.40
N GLY A 258 -0.64 -19.35 -16.74
CA GLY A 258 -1.06 -19.64 -15.37
C GLY A 258 -0.09 -19.20 -14.26
N ARG A 259 1.02 -18.54 -14.60
CA ARG A 259 2.01 -18.01 -13.63
C ARG A 259 1.52 -16.70 -13.00
N SER A 260 1.95 -16.43 -11.77
CA SER A 260 1.57 -15.20 -11.06
C SER A 260 2.11 -13.96 -11.78
N ILE A 261 1.26 -12.95 -11.99
CA ILE A 261 1.67 -11.68 -12.61
C ILE A 261 0.83 -10.52 -12.08
N HIS A 262 1.45 -9.36 -11.89
CA HIS A 262 0.78 -8.12 -11.50
C HIS A 262 0.45 -7.28 -12.74
N ALA A 263 -0.81 -7.23 -13.14
CA ALA A 263 -1.28 -6.36 -14.22
C ALA A 263 -1.61 -4.96 -13.69
N TYR A 264 -0.91 -3.94 -14.18
CA TYR A 264 -1.21 -2.54 -13.88
C TYR A 264 -2.39 -2.01 -14.68
N HIS A 265 -3.01 -0.93 -14.16
CA HIS A 265 -4.14 -0.19 -14.75
C HIS A 265 -5.04 -1.06 -15.63
N VAL A 266 -5.63 -2.08 -15.00
CA VAL A 266 -6.45 -3.08 -15.70
C VAL A 266 -7.70 -2.49 -16.36
N GLU A 267 -8.08 -1.26 -16.00
CA GLU A 267 -9.15 -0.52 -16.68
C GLU A 267 -8.75 -0.11 -18.12
N GLY A 268 -7.44 -0.04 -18.37
CA GLY A 268 -6.82 0.12 -19.67
C GLY A 268 -6.65 1.57 -20.15
N ILE A 269 -6.95 2.56 -19.32
CA ILE A 269 -6.71 3.97 -19.66
C ILE A 269 -5.23 4.29 -19.53
N GLY A 270 -4.63 3.85 -18.42
CA GLY A 270 -3.19 3.92 -18.19
C GLY A 270 -2.37 3.13 -19.21
N GLY A 271 -2.97 2.15 -19.89
CA GLY A 271 -2.43 1.39 -21.01
C GLY A 271 -2.75 -0.10 -20.96
N GLY A 272 -2.54 -0.77 -22.10
CA GLY A 272 -2.85 -2.19 -22.27
C GLY A 272 -3.88 -2.45 -23.36
N HIS A 273 -3.97 -3.72 -23.79
CA HIS A 273 -4.78 -4.19 -24.92
C HIS A 273 -6.12 -3.46 -25.05
N ALA A 274 -6.26 -2.70 -26.13
CA ALA A 274 -7.50 -2.02 -26.43
C ALA A 274 -8.42 -2.93 -27.28
N PRO A 275 -9.72 -3.00 -26.99
CA PRO A 275 -10.44 -2.30 -25.91
C PRO A 275 -10.62 -3.14 -24.63
N ASP A 276 -10.11 -4.37 -24.58
CA ASP A 276 -10.64 -5.44 -23.70
C ASP A 276 -9.70 -5.88 -22.57
N ILE A 277 -8.60 -5.18 -22.30
CA ILE A 277 -7.66 -5.48 -21.21
C ILE A 277 -8.33 -5.69 -19.84
N LEU A 278 -9.48 -5.06 -19.56
CA LEU A 278 -10.23 -5.27 -18.32
C LEU A 278 -10.60 -6.75 -18.08
N ALA A 279 -10.73 -7.56 -19.15
CA ALA A 279 -10.98 -8.99 -19.03
C ALA A 279 -9.84 -9.74 -18.29
N ILE A 280 -8.63 -9.18 -18.25
CA ILE A 280 -7.49 -9.77 -17.51
C ILE A 280 -7.75 -9.86 -16.01
N ALA A 281 -8.64 -9.01 -15.45
CA ALA A 281 -9.03 -9.07 -14.04
C ALA A 281 -9.83 -10.35 -13.69
N GLY A 282 -10.36 -11.05 -14.70
CA GLY A 282 -11.05 -12.34 -14.53
C GLY A 282 -10.13 -13.56 -14.59
N VAL A 283 -8.80 -13.36 -14.66
CA VAL A 283 -7.81 -14.45 -14.76
C VAL A 283 -7.24 -14.74 -13.37
N ASP A 284 -7.41 -15.97 -12.87
CA ASP A 284 -7.15 -16.35 -11.47
C ASP A 284 -5.73 -16.03 -10.97
N ASN A 285 -4.73 -16.19 -11.83
CA ASN A 285 -3.32 -15.98 -11.50
C ASN A 285 -2.85 -14.52 -11.73
N VAL A 286 -3.77 -13.62 -12.05
CA VAL A 286 -3.47 -12.20 -12.25
C VAL A 286 -3.84 -11.40 -11.01
N ILE A 287 -2.86 -10.67 -10.49
CA ILE A 287 -3.07 -9.65 -9.46
C ILE A 287 -3.33 -8.33 -10.19
N GLY A 288 -4.59 -7.93 -10.30
CA GLY A 288 -4.96 -6.68 -10.97
C GLY A 288 -4.81 -5.46 -10.06
N SER A 289 -4.30 -4.35 -10.59
CA SER A 289 -4.39 -3.04 -9.95
C SER A 289 -4.92 -1.96 -10.90
N SER A 290 -5.49 -0.92 -10.33
CA SER A 290 -5.88 0.30 -11.04
C SER A 290 -4.94 1.45 -10.71
N THR A 291 -4.91 2.47 -11.57
CA THR A 291 -4.28 3.75 -11.24
C THR A 291 -5.34 4.75 -10.76
N THR A 292 -4.93 5.70 -9.93
CA THR A 292 -5.86 6.64 -9.28
C THR A 292 -6.53 7.70 -10.16
N PRO A 293 -6.00 8.13 -11.34
CA PRO A 293 -6.62 9.20 -12.12
C PRO A 293 -8.07 8.92 -12.58
N THR A 294 -8.44 7.65 -12.76
CA THR A 294 -9.80 7.24 -13.16
C THR A 294 -10.74 7.03 -11.97
N ILE A 295 -10.24 7.09 -10.73
CA ILE A 295 -10.99 6.70 -9.53
C ILE A 295 -11.19 7.91 -8.58
N PRO A 296 -12.44 8.27 -8.23
CA PRO A 296 -13.70 7.74 -8.76
C PRO A 296 -14.03 8.31 -10.15
N TYR A 297 -14.84 7.58 -10.91
CA TYR A 297 -15.41 8.11 -12.15
C TYR A 297 -16.25 9.37 -11.89
N GLY A 298 -15.90 10.46 -12.56
CA GLY A 298 -16.48 11.79 -12.33
C GLY A 298 -16.68 12.56 -13.64
N ARG A 299 -17.45 13.65 -13.57
CA ARG A 299 -17.92 14.42 -14.74
C ARG A 299 -16.82 14.86 -15.72
N ASN A 300 -15.60 15.05 -15.23
CA ASN A 300 -14.48 15.57 -16.01
C ASN A 300 -13.46 14.49 -16.42
N VAL A 301 -13.58 13.26 -15.91
CA VAL A 301 -12.55 12.23 -16.05
C VAL A 301 -12.23 11.96 -17.52
N VAL A 302 -13.24 11.75 -18.37
CA VAL A 302 -13.03 11.50 -19.81
C VAL A 302 -12.32 12.67 -20.49
N ALA A 303 -12.78 13.91 -20.26
CA ALA A 303 -12.22 15.10 -20.91
C ALA A 303 -10.78 15.36 -20.46
N GLU A 304 -10.48 15.16 -19.18
CA GLU A 304 -9.13 15.27 -18.63
C GLU A 304 -8.19 14.24 -19.24
N HIS A 305 -8.61 12.98 -19.36
CA HIS A 305 -7.78 11.93 -19.93
C HIS A 305 -7.51 12.13 -21.42
N HIS A 306 -8.48 12.62 -22.21
CA HIS A 306 -8.21 13.05 -23.58
C HIS A 306 -7.10 14.12 -23.62
N ALA A 307 -7.22 15.17 -22.80
CA ALA A 307 -6.23 16.24 -22.75
C ALA A 307 -4.84 15.74 -22.31
N MET A 308 -4.81 14.86 -21.31
CA MET A 308 -3.59 14.22 -20.82
C MET A 308 -2.89 13.44 -21.93
N MET A 309 -3.63 12.58 -22.64
CA MET A 309 -3.06 11.73 -23.69
C MET A 309 -2.50 12.53 -24.86
N TRP A 310 -3.14 13.64 -25.26
CA TRP A 310 -2.58 14.55 -26.27
C TRP A 310 -1.19 15.07 -25.84
N SER A 311 -1.05 15.41 -24.56
CA SER A 311 0.19 15.97 -24.04
C SER A 311 1.28 14.92 -23.83
N VAL A 312 0.96 13.80 -23.18
CA VAL A 312 1.96 12.82 -22.72
C VAL A 312 2.48 11.92 -23.84
N HIS A 313 1.65 11.62 -24.85
CA HIS A 313 2.06 10.83 -26.02
C HIS A 313 2.41 11.69 -27.25
N GLY A 314 2.42 13.02 -27.12
CA GLY A 314 2.74 13.93 -28.23
C GLY A 314 1.77 13.85 -29.42
N MET A 315 0.54 13.38 -29.19
CA MET A 315 -0.47 13.18 -30.21
C MET A 315 -1.13 14.50 -30.62
N ASN A 316 -1.49 14.63 -31.90
CA ASN A 316 -2.05 15.85 -32.46
C ASN A 316 -3.56 15.70 -32.72
N PRO A 317 -4.44 16.48 -32.05
CA PRO A 317 -5.88 16.37 -32.23
C PRO A 317 -6.35 16.72 -33.65
N ARG A 318 -5.50 17.33 -34.49
CA ARG A 318 -5.79 17.59 -35.91
C ARG A 318 -5.56 16.38 -36.80
N VAL A 319 -4.75 15.41 -36.36
CA VAL A 319 -4.45 14.17 -37.10
C VAL A 319 -5.53 13.12 -36.83
N ALA A 320 -6.04 12.48 -37.88
CA ALA A 320 -7.16 11.55 -37.77
C ALA A 320 -6.78 10.21 -37.10
N SER A 321 -5.59 9.68 -37.41
CA SER A 321 -5.07 8.46 -36.78
C SER A 321 -4.90 8.64 -35.27
N ASP A 322 -4.32 9.76 -34.85
CA ASP A 322 -4.12 10.09 -33.44
C ASP A 322 -5.48 10.17 -32.71
N ARG A 323 -6.49 10.81 -33.32
CA ARG A 323 -7.84 10.83 -32.76
C ARG A 323 -8.44 9.43 -32.61
N ALA A 324 -8.24 8.56 -33.59
CA ALA A 324 -8.75 7.19 -33.53
C ALA A 324 -8.06 6.38 -32.43
N MET A 325 -6.74 6.44 -32.31
CA MET A 325 -5.97 5.75 -31.27
C MET A 325 -6.40 6.17 -29.86
N ILE A 326 -6.61 7.47 -29.64
CA ILE A 326 -7.07 7.96 -28.35
C ILE A 326 -8.50 7.53 -28.06
N ALA A 327 -9.38 7.55 -29.05
CA ALA A 327 -10.77 7.12 -28.87
C ALA A 327 -10.86 5.63 -28.52
N ASP A 328 -9.90 4.83 -28.98
CA ASP A 328 -9.82 3.40 -28.65
C ASP A 328 -9.34 3.17 -27.21
N ARG A 329 -8.42 4.01 -26.71
CA ARG A 329 -7.89 3.93 -25.34
C ARG A 329 -8.79 4.58 -24.29
N ILE A 330 -9.33 5.76 -24.57
CA ILE A 330 -10.14 6.55 -23.63
C ILE A 330 -11.61 6.14 -23.74
N ARG A 331 -12.02 5.25 -22.84
CA ARG A 331 -13.34 4.60 -22.89
C ARG A 331 -14.14 4.87 -21.62
N ASP A 332 -15.29 5.50 -21.80
CA ASP A 332 -16.24 5.78 -20.72
C ASP A 332 -16.72 4.50 -20.01
N ALA A 333 -16.92 3.42 -20.77
CA ALA A 333 -17.48 2.17 -20.28
C ALA A 333 -16.54 1.36 -19.40
N THR A 334 -15.23 1.60 -19.45
CA THR A 334 -14.24 0.86 -18.67
C THR A 334 -13.59 1.70 -17.56
N MET A 335 -13.85 3.01 -17.50
CA MET A 335 -13.39 3.91 -16.44
C MET A 335 -14.17 3.77 -15.12
#